data_AF-A0A7S1Y8M0-F1
#
_entry.id   AF-A0A7S1Y8M0-F1
#
_cell.length_a   1.000
_cell.length_b   1.000
_cell.length_c   1.000
_cell.angle_alpha   90.00
_cell.angle_beta   90.00
_cell.angle_gamma   90.00
#
_symmetry.space_group_name_H-M   'P 1'
#
loop_
_entity.id
_entity.type
_entity.pdbx_description
1 polymer ?
#
loop_
_entity_poly.entity_id
_entity_poly.type
_entity_poly.pdbx_seq_one_letter_code
_entity_poly.pdbx_strand_id
1 'polypeptide(L)'
;RALGEPRLASVGWTRRPGESDGDSKIRHKLIKALGTTGRSTEVVREARHRLTRYIDEGEHDLLDGNAVQAAVCVVAYNCRGAQDVELVRRGFLGASTPEEAERFYLSLASFPDPQLTRDAWAWALASPRVPQNALPTVFSGMASARHHTQWLFFFFFLWGGEGGG
;
A
#
# COMPACT_ATOMS: atom_id res chain seq x y z
N ARG A 1 13.03 17.08 14.29
CA ARG A 1 12.73 15.92 15.17
C ARG A 1 11.23 15.68 15.14
N ALA A 2 10.76 14.61 14.51
CA ALA A 2 9.35 14.30 14.42
C ALA A 2 8.84 13.80 15.79
N LEU A 3 7.83 14.44 16.36
CA LEU A 3 7.24 14.08 17.67
C LEU A 3 6.71 12.64 17.72
N GLY A 4 6.48 11.99 16.57
CA GLY A 4 5.92 10.65 16.49
C GLY A 4 6.91 9.50 16.75
N GLU A 5 8.22 9.70 16.55
CA GLU A 5 9.21 8.60 16.64
C GLU A 5 9.31 8.01 18.06
N PRO A 6 9.39 8.81 19.15
CA PRO A 6 9.37 8.26 20.50
C PRO A 6 8.08 7.48 20.81
N ARG A 7 6.94 7.94 20.27
CA ARG A 7 5.66 7.25 20.45
C ARG A 7 5.64 5.93 19.70
N LEU A 8 6.14 5.87 18.47
CA LEU A 8 6.24 4.62 17.71
C LEU A 8 7.18 3.63 18.42
N ALA A 9 8.29 4.10 18.98
CA ALA A 9 9.18 3.27 19.79
C ALA A 9 8.47 2.68 21.02
N SER A 10 7.58 3.44 21.66
CA SER A 10 6.82 2.95 22.84
C SER A 10 5.70 1.96 22.50
N VAL A 11 5.03 2.14 21.35
CA VAL A 11 3.92 1.27 20.91
C VAL A 11 4.48 0.00 20.25
N GLY A 12 5.63 0.11 19.58
CA GLY A 12 6.24 -0.99 18.84
C GLY A 12 5.63 -1.21 17.46
N TRP A 13 6.15 -2.20 16.72
CA TRP A 13 5.66 -2.61 15.40
C TRP A 13 4.70 -3.80 15.46
N THR A 14 4.90 -4.67 16.45
CA THR A 14 4.18 -5.94 16.61
C THR A 14 3.17 -5.82 17.75
N ARG A 15 2.03 -6.50 17.60
CA ARG A 15 0.98 -6.51 18.63
C ARG A 15 1.49 -7.23 19.88
N ARG A 16 1.28 -6.62 21.04
CA ARG A 16 1.59 -7.20 22.35
C ARG A 16 0.39 -7.98 22.89
N PRO A 17 0.60 -9.03 23.70
CA PRO A 17 -0.49 -9.71 24.40
C PRO A 17 -1.31 -8.71 25.23
N GLY A 18 -2.64 -8.77 25.13
CA GLY A 18 -3.53 -7.85 25.84
C GLY A 18 -3.60 -6.43 25.27
N GLU A 19 -2.97 -6.15 24.13
CA GLU A 19 -2.99 -4.83 23.51
C GLU A 19 -4.39 -4.47 22.96
N SER A 20 -4.83 -3.26 23.29
CA SER A 20 -6.11 -2.71 22.84
C SER A 20 -6.14 -2.46 21.34
N ASP A 21 -7.33 -2.48 20.73
CA ASP A 21 -7.48 -2.10 19.32
C ASP A 21 -7.12 -0.63 19.07
N GLY A 22 -7.20 0.22 20.11
CA GLY A 22 -6.76 1.61 20.07
C GLY A 22 -5.26 1.73 19.80
N ASP A 23 -4.44 0.88 20.42
CA ASP A 23 -3.00 0.89 20.23
C ASP A 23 -2.61 0.40 18.82
N SER A 24 -3.28 -0.63 18.28
CA SER A 24 -3.09 -1.05 16.88
C SER A 24 -3.41 0.07 15.89
N LYS A 25 -4.51 0.81 16.11
CA LYS A 25 -4.87 1.98 15.27
C LYS A 25 -3.84 3.12 15.39
N ILE A 26 -3.35 3.40 16.59
CA ILE A 26 -2.30 4.41 16.81
C ILE A 26 -1.01 3.99 16.10
N ARG A 27 -0.63 2.71 16.21
CA ARG A 27 0.54 2.14 15.53
C ARG A 27 0.47 2.35 14.03
N HIS A 28 -0.64 1.97 13.41
CA HIS A 28 -0.89 2.19 11.98
C HIS A 28 -0.70 3.66 11.59
N LYS A 29 -1.34 4.59 12.33
CA LYS A 29 -1.26 6.02 12.06
C LYS A 29 0.17 6.55 12.18
N LEU A 30 0.92 6.11 13.19
CA LEU A 30 2.31 6.52 13.40
C LEU A 30 3.23 6.01 12.29
N ILE A 31 3.16 4.72 11.96
CA ILE A 31 3.94 4.13 10.86
C ILE A 31 3.67 4.89 9.55
N LYS A 32 2.40 5.08 9.21
CA LYS A 32 2.00 5.78 7.99
C LYS A 32 2.47 7.23 7.97
N ALA A 33 2.24 7.98 9.05
CA ALA A 33 2.60 9.41 9.11
C ALA A 33 4.11 9.63 9.08
N LEU A 34 4.88 8.83 9.83
CA LEU A 34 6.35 8.93 9.88
C LEU A 34 7.00 8.47 8.58
N GLY A 35 6.50 7.38 7.98
CA GLY A 35 7.05 6.82 6.75
C GLY A 35 6.68 7.61 5.49
N THR A 36 5.57 8.35 5.48
CA THR A 36 5.15 9.14 4.30
C THR A 36 5.47 10.63 4.45
N THR A 37 4.67 11.37 5.22
CA THR A 37 4.86 12.81 5.44
C THR A 37 6.14 13.12 6.22
N GLY A 38 6.45 12.32 7.23
CA GLY A 38 7.66 12.48 8.05
C GLY A 38 8.95 12.06 7.36
N ARG A 39 8.86 11.27 6.27
CA ARG A 39 9.99 10.75 5.48
C ARG A 39 11.11 10.12 6.34
N SER A 40 10.76 9.50 7.47
CA SER A 40 11.72 8.83 8.34
C SER A 40 12.34 7.64 7.61
N THR A 41 13.63 7.71 7.32
CA THR A 41 14.37 6.67 6.60
C THR A 41 14.37 5.34 7.35
N GLU A 42 14.38 5.41 8.67
CA GLU A 42 14.35 4.30 9.60
C GLU A 42 13.00 3.59 9.51
N VAL A 43 11.89 4.32 9.54
CA VAL A 43 10.55 3.74 9.40
C VAL A 43 10.37 3.13 8.00
N VAL A 44 10.89 3.75 6.96
CA VAL A 44 10.82 3.21 5.59
C VAL A 44 11.61 1.91 5.46
N ARG A 45 12.87 1.88 5.95
CA ARG A 45 13.72 0.68 5.95
C ARG A 45 13.03 -0.46 6.71
N GLU A 46 12.47 -0.14 7.86
CA GLU A 46 11.87 -1.09 8.76
C GLU A 46 10.53 -1.64 8.22
N ALA A 47 9.71 -0.79 7.59
CA ALA A 47 8.49 -1.21 6.89
C ALA A 47 8.80 -2.18 5.75
N ARG A 48 9.83 -1.88 4.92
CA ARG A 48 10.29 -2.81 3.88
C ARG A 48 10.73 -4.14 4.46
N HIS A 49 11.56 -4.12 5.51
CA HIS A 49 12.08 -5.34 6.13
C HIS A 49 10.95 -6.23 6.64
N ARG A 50 10.03 -5.69 7.46
CA ARG A 50 8.91 -6.49 7.99
C ARG A 50 7.94 -6.95 6.92
N LEU A 51 7.64 -6.12 5.93
CA LEU A 51 6.75 -6.50 4.83
C LEU A 51 7.37 -7.63 4.00
N THR A 52 8.68 -7.58 3.75
CA THR A 52 9.41 -8.67 3.06
C THR A 52 9.29 -9.97 3.82
N ARG A 53 9.57 -9.99 5.14
CA ARG A 53 9.45 -11.21 5.95
C ARG A 53 8.00 -11.71 6.04
N TYR A 54 7.04 -10.80 6.17
CA TYR A 54 5.62 -11.15 6.17
C TYR A 54 5.20 -11.87 4.86
N ILE A 55 5.67 -11.38 3.70
CA ILE A 55 5.29 -11.92 2.38
C ILE A 55 6.11 -13.15 1.99
N ASP A 56 7.43 -13.06 2.12
CA ASP A 56 8.37 -14.04 1.55
C ASP A 56 8.71 -15.15 2.55
N GLU A 57 8.67 -14.88 3.87
CA GLU A 57 9.00 -15.85 4.92
C GLU A 57 7.76 -16.39 5.66
N GLY A 58 6.58 -15.83 5.39
CA GLY A 58 5.32 -16.25 6.04
C GLY A 58 5.22 -15.86 7.52
N GLU A 59 6.01 -14.89 7.97
CA GLU A 59 6.02 -14.46 9.38
C GLU A 59 4.86 -13.50 9.70
N HIS A 60 3.64 -14.03 9.69
CA HIS A 60 2.41 -13.26 9.85
C HIS A 60 2.28 -12.57 11.23
N ASP A 61 2.96 -13.08 12.26
CA ASP A 61 2.95 -12.49 13.60
C ASP A 61 3.73 -11.17 13.67
N LEU A 62 4.58 -10.85 12.69
CA LEU A 62 5.35 -9.60 12.69
C LEU A 62 4.46 -8.36 12.53
N LEU A 63 3.34 -8.49 11.82
CA LEU A 63 2.46 -7.39 11.45
C LEU A 63 1.00 -7.84 11.57
N ASP A 64 0.23 -7.19 12.45
CA ASP A 64 -1.23 -7.31 12.39
C ASP A 64 -1.79 -6.65 11.11
N GLY A 65 -3.06 -6.91 10.78
CA GLY A 65 -3.66 -6.42 9.52
C GLY A 65 -3.56 -4.89 9.33
N ASN A 66 -3.67 -4.10 10.40
CA ASN A 66 -3.49 -2.65 10.33
C ASN A 66 -2.03 -2.28 10.06
N ALA A 67 -1.09 -3.00 10.68
CA ALA A 67 0.33 -2.80 10.48
C ALA A 67 0.79 -3.23 9.07
N VAL A 68 0.22 -4.29 8.48
CA VAL A 68 0.44 -4.68 7.08
C VAL A 68 0.01 -3.55 6.15
N GLN A 69 -1.20 -3.01 6.34
CA GLN A 69 -1.70 -1.90 5.53
C GLN A 69 -0.80 -0.65 5.66
N ALA A 70 -0.32 -0.33 6.87
CA ALA A 70 0.59 0.79 7.06
C ALA A 70 1.93 0.57 6.36
N ALA A 71 2.52 -0.63 6.50
CA ALA A 71 3.80 -0.97 5.92
C ALA A 71 3.75 -0.93 4.38
N VAL A 72 2.74 -1.55 3.76
CA VAL A 72 2.59 -1.54 2.30
C VAL A 72 2.38 -0.11 1.77
N CYS A 73 1.60 0.73 2.46
CA CYS A 73 1.47 2.15 2.10
C CYS A 73 2.80 2.91 2.18
N VAL A 74 3.61 2.67 3.22
CA VAL A 74 4.93 3.32 3.36
C VAL A 74 5.88 2.86 2.26
N VAL A 75 5.92 1.56 1.95
CA VAL A 75 6.74 1.01 0.87
C VAL A 75 6.32 1.59 -0.48
N ALA A 76 5.03 1.56 -0.80
CA ALA A 76 4.51 2.10 -2.06
C ALA A 76 4.80 3.60 -2.20
N TYR A 77 4.54 4.39 -1.16
CA TYR A 77 4.79 5.83 -1.18
C TYR A 77 6.27 6.20 -1.40
N ASN A 78 7.18 5.36 -0.91
CA ASN A 78 8.62 5.54 -1.02
C ASN A 78 9.24 4.65 -2.09
N CYS A 79 8.43 4.10 -3.01
CA CYS A 79 8.89 3.17 -4.03
C CYS A 79 10.03 3.76 -4.85
N ARG A 80 11.15 3.03 -4.93
CA ARG A 80 12.36 3.48 -5.66
C ARG A 80 12.66 2.65 -6.91
N GLY A 81 11.86 1.64 -7.23
CA GLY A 81 12.06 0.83 -8.42
C GLY A 81 11.33 -0.50 -8.38
N ALA A 82 11.67 -1.37 -9.32
CA ALA A 82 10.97 -2.62 -9.59
C ALA A 82 10.87 -3.58 -8.38
N GLN A 83 11.85 -3.56 -7.46
CA GLN A 83 11.84 -4.42 -6.27
C GLN A 83 10.67 -4.11 -5.33
N ASP A 84 10.37 -2.83 -5.09
CA ASP A 84 9.25 -2.43 -4.24
C ASP A 84 7.90 -2.80 -4.89
N VAL A 85 7.80 -2.63 -6.21
CA VAL A 85 6.61 -3.02 -6.99
C VAL A 85 6.37 -4.51 -6.89
N GLU A 86 7.41 -5.31 -7.12
CA GLU A 86 7.31 -6.76 -7.11
C GLU A 86 7.00 -7.27 -5.70
N LEU A 87 7.51 -6.62 -4.65
CA LEU A 87 7.13 -6.92 -3.27
C LEU A 87 5.62 -6.73 -3.05
N VAL A 88 5.04 -5.61 -3.48
CA VAL A 88 3.60 -5.35 -3.35
C VAL A 88 2.78 -6.35 -4.20
N ARG A 89 3.25 -6.68 -5.40
CA ARG A 89 2.60 -7.68 -6.27
C ARG A 89 2.58 -9.07 -5.65
N ARG A 90 3.71 -9.54 -5.11
CA ARG A 90 3.79 -10.82 -4.40
C ARG A 90 2.81 -10.86 -3.23
N GLY A 91 2.72 -9.78 -2.46
CA GLY A 91 1.73 -9.65 -1.38
C GLY A 91 0.29 -9.78 -1.87
N PHE A 92 -0.07 -9.09 -2.96
CA PHE A 92 -1.40 -9.19 -3.57
C PHE A 92 -1.73 -10.62 -4.06
N LEU A 93 -0.78 -11.28 -4.72
CA LEU A 93 -0.96 -12.63 -5.23
C LEU A 93 -1.03 -13.68 -4.11
N GLY A 94 -0.27 -13.48 -3.03
CA GLY A 94 -0.23 -14.35 -1.85
C GLY A 94 -1.40 -14.14 -0.88
N ALA A 95 -2.20 -13.08 -1.02
CA ALA A 95 -3.36 -12.83 -0.18
C ALA A 95 -4.36 -14.00 -0.23
N SER A 96 -4.86 -14.43 0.92
CA SER A 96 -5.82 -15.53 1.06
C SER A 96 -7.27 -15.03 1.08
N THR A 97 -7.47 -13.76 1.42
CA THR A 97 -8.80 -13.13 1.50
C THR A 97 -8.92 -11.88 0.62
N PRO A 98 -10.14 -11.49 0.21
CA PRO A 98 -10.36 -10.23 -0.50
C PRO A 98 -9.88 -8.99 0.29
N GLU A 99 -10.06 -8.99 1.61
CA GLU A 99 -9.61 -7.89 2.48
C GLU A 99 -8.09 -7.77 2.50
N GLU A 100 -7.35 -8.89 2.52
CA GLU A 100 -5.90 -8.89 2.38
C GLU A 100 -5.47 -8.36 1.00
N ALA A 101 -6.10 -8.83 -0.06
CA ALA A 101 -5.81 -8.38 -1.42
C ALA A 101 -6.04 -6.86 -1.57
N GLU A 102 -7.11 -6.33 -0.96
CA GLU A 102 -7.44 -4.90 -0.93
C GLU A 102 -6.35 -4.02 -0.36
N ARG A 103 -5.72 -4.44 0.75
CA ARG A 103 -4.60 -3.69 1.35
C ARG A 103 -3.46 -3.51 0.35
N PHE A 104 -3.18 -4.52 -0.48
CA PHE A 104 -2.12 -4.44 -1.47
C PHE A 104 -2.53 -3.64 -2.71
N TYR A 105 -3.67 -3.95 -3.35
CA TYR A 105 -4.01 -3.29 -4.60
C TYR A 105 -4.27 -1.78 -4.39
N LEU A 106 -4.91 -1.37 -3.30
CA LEU A 106 -5.12 0.05 -3.00
C LEU A 106 -3.82 0.82 -2.78
N SER A 107 -2.76 0.14 -2.31
CA SER A 107 -1.46 0.77 -2.10
C SER A 107 -0.74 1.14 -3.41
N LEU A 108 -1.09 0.50 -4.54
CA LEU A 108 -0.48 0.77 -5.84
C LEU A 108 -0.71 2.22 -6.31
N ALA A 109 -1.82 2.84 -5.89
CA ALA A 109 -2.08 4.26 -6.15
C ALA A 109 -1.08 5.20 -5.46
N SER A 110 -0.35 4.71 -4.45
CA SER A 110 0.61 5.52 -3.69
C SER A 110 2.00 5.59 -4.35
N PHE A 111 2.26 4.85 -5.43
CA PHE A 111 3.55 4.93 -6.12
C PHE A 111 3.83 6.37 -6.62
N PRO A 112 5.08 6.86 -6.47
CA PRO A 112 5.43 8.24 -6.81
C PRO A 112 5.64 8.49 -8.31
N ASP A 113 5.80 7.43 -9.11
CA ASP A 113 5.93 7.52 -10.55
C ASP A 113 4.56 7.25 -11.20
N PRO A 114 3.99 8.22 -11.94
CA PRO A 114 2.71 8.04 -12.59
C PRO A 114 2.63 6.86 -13.55
N GLN A 115 3.71 6.59 -14.29
CA GLN A 115 3.75 5.49 -15.24
C GLN A 115 3.70 4.16 -14.49
N LEU A 116 4.47 4.04 -13.42
CA LEU A 116 4.47 2.88 -12.56
C LEU A 116 3.10 2.61 -11.92
N THR A 117 2.43 3.67 -11.45
CA THR A 117 1.06 3.58 -10.92
C THR A 117 0.10 3.03 -11.97
N ARG A 118 0.12 3.56 -13.19
CA ARG A 118 -0.75 3.07 -14.28
C ARG A 118 -0.49 1.61 -14.61
N ASP A 119 0.78 1.22 -14.78
CA ASP A 119 1.14 -0.15 -15.16
C ASP A 119 0.79 -1.15 -14.05
N ALA A 120 0.96 -0.75 -12.79
CA ALA A 120 0.57 -1.56 -11.64
C ALA A 120 -0.94 -1.74 -11.55
N TRP A 121 -1.73 -0.69 -11.79
CA TRP A 121 -3.19 -0.77 -11.79
C TRP A 121 -3.75 -1.53 -12.97
N ALA A 122 -3.23 -1.34 -14.19
CA ALA A 122 -3.63 -2.11 -15.36
C ALA A 122 -3.44 -3.62 -15.11
N TRP A 123 -2.31 -3.99 -14.50
CA TRP A 123 -2.05 -5.36 -14.07
C TRP A 123 -3.03 -5.84 -12.98
N ALA A 124 -3.30 -5.03 -11.95
CA ALA A 124 -4.19 -5.41 -10.87
C ALA A 124 -5.63 -5.59 -11.35
N LEU A 125 -6.14 -4.71 -12.22
CA LEU A 125 -7.49 -4.78 -12.78
C LEU A 125 -7.69 -5.95 -13.74
N ALA A 126 -6.61 -6.49 -14.32
CA ALA A 126 -6.68 -7.74 -15.07
C ALA A 126 -6.85 -8.97 -14.16
N SER A 127 -6.67 -8.82 -12.84
CA SER A 127 -6.86 -9.91 -11.89
C SER A 127 -8.34 -10.04 -11.48
N PRO A 128 -8.90 -11.26 -11.48
CA PRO A 128 -10.25 -11.49 -10.95
C PRO A 128 -10.36 -11.26 -9.43
N ARG A 129 -9.22 -11.04 -8.74
CA ARG A 129 -9.16 -10.73 -7.31
C ARG A 129 -9.51 -9.27 -7.00
N VAL A 130 -9.45 -8.38 -7.98
CA VAL A 130 -9.94 -7.00 -7.80
C VAL A 130 -11.43 -6.98 -8.19
N PRO A 131 -12.33 -6.67 -7.26
CA PRO A 131 -13.76 -6.70 -7.56
C PRO A 131 -14.13 -5.50 -8.44
N GLN A 132 -15.09 -5.68 -9.35
CA GLN A 132 -15.51 -4.62 -10.29
C GLN A 132 -16.00 -3.35 -9.60
N ASN A 133 -16.58 -3.46 -8.39
CA ASN A 133 -17.03 -2.33 -7.59
C ASN A 133 -15.90 -1.63 -6.80
N ALA A 134 -14.65 -2.14 -6.83
CA ALA A 134 -13.51 -1.42 -6.29
C ALA A 134 -13.04 -0.29 -7.21
N LEU A 135 -13.44 -0.29 -8.49
CA LEU A 135 -13.05 0.70 -9.49
C LEU A 135 -13.20 2.15 -8.99
N PRO A 136 -14.33 2.59 -8.39
CA PRO A 136 -14.47 3.96 -7.85
C PRO A 136 -13.42 4.29 -6.77
N THR A 137 -13.06 3.33 -5.93
CA THR A 137 -12.04 3.50 -4.89
C THR A 137 -10.64 3.60 -5.51
N VAL A 138 -10.37 2.77 -6.53
CA VAL A 138 -9.15 2.87 -7.35
C VAL A 138 -9.05 4.25 -7.99
N PHE A 139 -10.13 4.72 -8.61
CA PHE A 139 -10.23 6.04 -9.24
C PHE A 139 -9.94 7.17 -8.24
N SER A 140 -10.60 7.16 -7.08
CA SER A 140 -10.35 8.15 -6.01
C SER A 140 -8.91 8.11 -5.48
N GLY A 141 -8.30 6.92 -5.41
CA GLY A 141 -6.90 6.75 -5.06
C GLY A 141 -5.96 7.41 -6.07
N MET A 142 -6.17 7.17 -7.38
CA MET A 142 -5.37 7.78 -8.44
C MET A 142 -5.53 9.31 -8.51
N ALA A 143 -6.72 9.80 -8.18
CA ALA A 143 -7.06 11.23 -8.13
C ALA A 143 -6.39 11.99 -6.99
N SER A 144 -6.33 11.34 -5.82
CA SER A 144 -5.83 11.91 -4.57
C SER A 144 -4.34 11.69 -4.38
N ALA A 145 -3.77 10.71 -5.08
CA ALA A 145 -2.32 10.58 -5.24
C ALA A 145 -1.75 11.89 -5.81
N ARG A 146 -0.43 12.07 -5.69
CA ARG A 146 0.33 13.27 -6.12
C ARG A 146 0.22 13.62 -7.62
N HIS A 147 -0.70 12.99 -8.36
CA HIS A 147 -0.73 12.88 -9.80
C HIS A 147 -2.15 13.18 -10.34
N HIS A 148 -2.55 14.45 -10.27
CA HIS A 148 -3.84 14.95 -10.77
C HIS A 148 -4.11 14.66 -12.27
N THR A 149 -3.10 14.21 -13.04
CA THR A 149 -3.17 14.01 -14.50
C THR A 149 -3.51 12.59 -14.95
N GLN A 150 -3.67 11.61 -14.05
CA GLN A 150 -3.91 10.22 -14.47
C GLN A 150 -5.36 9.91 -14.92
N TRP A 151 -6.31 10.81 -14.64
CA TRP A 151 -7.71 10.67 -15.02
C TRP A 151 -7.95 10.55 -16.53
N LEU A 152 -7.14 11.25 -17.35
CA LEU A 152 -7.31 11.24 -18.81
C LEU A 152 -7.02 9.87 -19.43
N PHE A 153 -6.09 9.10 -18.86
CA PHE A 153 -5.72 7.79 -19.39
C PHE A 153 -6.87 6.77 -19.26
N PHE A 154 -7.59 6.78 -18.14
CA PHE A 154 -8.68 5.85 -17.90
C PHE A 154 -9.93 6.14 -18.73
N PHE A 155 -10.20 7.43 -19.01
CA PHE A 155 -11.28 7.80 -19.93
C PHE A 155 -11.04 7.15 -21.31
N PHE A 156 -9.79 7.10 -21.78
CA PHE A 156 -9.45 6.41 -23.04
C PHE A 156 -9.40 4.88 -22.91
N PHE A 157 -8.92 4.31 -21.80
CA PHE A 157 -8.74 2.86 -21.67
C PHE A 157 -10.05 2.09 -21.42
N LEU A 158 -11.02 2.67 -20.70
CA LEU A 158 -12.30 2.02 -20.39
C LEU A 158 -13.46 2.46 -21.30
N TRP A 159 -13.40 3.67 -21.88
CA TRP A 159 -14.45 4.22 -22.76
C TRP A 159 -14.01 4.41 -24.22
N GLY A 160 -12.70 4.40 -24.51
CA GLY A 160 -12.17 4.56 -25.87
C GLY A 160 -12.14 3.28 -26.73
N GLY A 161 -12.79 2.19 -26.28
CA GLY A 161 -12.89 0.93 -27.02
C GLY A 161 -13.98 0.91 -28.11
N GLU A 162 -14.88 1.91 -28.15
CA GLU A 162 -15.85 2.06 -29.23
C GLU A 162 -15.52 3.31 -30.04
N GLY A 163 -14.64 3.17 -31.04
CA GLY A 163 -14.40 4.25 -32.00
C GLY A 163 -13.05 4.21 -32.69
N GLY A 164 -12.74 3.14 -33.43
CA GLY A 164 -11.60 3.17 -34.36
C GLY A 164 -11.13 1.80 -34.80
N GLY A 165 -11.77 1.26 -35.84
CA GLY A 165 -11.37 0.02 -36.52
C GLY A 165 -12.56 -0.68 -37.14
#